data_AF-A0A933EWA1-F1
#
_entry.id   AF-A0A933EWA1-F1
#
_cell.length_a   1.000
_cell.length_b   1.000
_cell.length_c   1.000
_cell.angle_alpha   90.00
_cell.angle_beta   90.00
_cell.angle_gamma   90.00
#
_symmetry.space_group_name_H-M   'P 1'
#
loop_
_entity.id
_entity.type
_entity.pdbx_description
1 polymer ?
#
loop_
_entity_poly.entity_id
_entity_poly.type
_entity_poly.pdbx_seq_one_letter_code
_entity_poly.pdbx_strand_id
1 'polypeptide(L)' 'MSPTHRRAPTPFEAAVYRVVRRIPKGQTRSYRWVAQQLGDAGLARAVGNALNRNPYAPPPLRLRS' A
#
# COMPACT_ATOMS: atom_id res chain seq x y z
N MET A 1 15.63 16.46 11.10
CA MET A 1 14.92 16.32 9.81
C MET A 1 15.41 15.02 9.18
N SER A 2 14.68 13.92 9.29
CA SER A 2 15.16 12.64 8.73
C SER A 2 14.78 12.56 7.26
N PRO A 3 15.74 12.44 6.33
CA PRO A 3 15.43 12.14 4.94
C PRO A 3 14.87 10.73 4.93
N THR A 4 13.59 10.58 4.59
CA THR A 4 13.01 9.27 4.31
C THR A 4 13.81 8.67 3.17
N HIS A 5 14.60 7.63 3.44
CA HIS A 5 15.31 6.89 2.42
C HIS A 5 14.25 6.33 1.45
N ARG A 6 14.01 7.03 0.34
CA ARG A 6 13.04 6.64 -0.69
C ARG A 6 13.62 5.45 -1.44
N ARG A 7 13.41 4.25 -0.88
CA ARG A 7 13.72 3.01 -1.56
C ARG A 7 12.79 2.85 -2.77
N ALA A 8 13.36 2.42 -3.90
CA ALA A 8 12.57 2.04 -5.06
C ALA A 8 11.65 0.84 -4.74
N PRO A 9 10.35 0.89 -5.10
CA PRO A 9 9.44 -0.24 -4.91
C PRO A 9 9.91 -1.47 -5.70
N THR A 10 9.73 -2.65 -5.11
CA THR A 10 9.86 -3.92 -5.84
C THR A 10 8.77 -4.05 -6.90
N PRO A 11 8.92 -4.95 -7.89
CA PRO A 11 7.87 -5.21 -8.88
C PRO A 11 6.52 -5.57 -8.24
N PHE A 12 6.55 -6.34 -7.15
CA PHE A 12 5.35 -6.70 -6.40
C PHE A 12 4.70 -5.47 -5.72
N GLU A 13 5.48 -4.66 -5.00
CA GLU A 13 4.98 -3.43 -4.37
C GLU A 13 4.41 -2.46 -5.42
N ALA A 14 5.07 -2.30 -6.56
CA ALA A 14 4.59 -1.47 -7.66
C ALA A 14 3.25 -1.98 -8.24
N ALA A 15 3.06 -3.29 -8.34
CA ALA A 15 1.79 -3.89 -8.75
C ALA A 15 0.68 -3.62 -7.72
N VAL A 16 0.97 -3.82 -6.43
CA VAL A 16 0.05 -3.49 -5.32
C VAL A 16 -0.38 -2.03 -5.40
N TYR A 17 0.58 -1.10 -5.54
CA TYR A 17 0.29 0.34 -5.61
C TYR A 17 -0.53 0.70 -6.86
N ARG A 18 -0.30 0.01 -8.00
CA ARG A 18 -1.10 0.22 -9.20
C ARG A 18 -2.56 -0.16 -9.00
N VAL A 19 -2.85 -1.25 -8.30
CA VAL A 19 -4.21 -1.67 -7.96
C VAL A 19 -4.85 -0.68 -6.99
N VAL A 20 -4.14 -0.33 -5.91
CA VAL A 20 -4.65 0.56 -4.85
C VAL A 20 -4.99 1.95 -5.39
N ARG A 21 -4.18 2.48 -6.34
CA ARG A 21 -4.46 3.77 -7.01
C ARG A 21 -5.79 3.80 -7.78
N ARG A 22 -6.39 2.65 -8.10
CA ARG A 22 -7.69 2.57 -8.80
C ARG A 22 -8.88 2.67 -7.84
N ILE A 23 -8.64 2.60 -6.52
CA ILE A 23 -9.72 2.71 -5.53
C ILE A 23 -10.22 4.16 -5.52
N PRO A 24 -11.52 4.41 -5.73
CA PRO A 24 -12.07 5.75 -5.70
C PRO A 24 -11.88 6.41 -4.33
N LYS A 25 -11.71 7.73 -4.32
CA LYS A 25 -11.63 8.51 -3.09
C LYS A 25 -12.88 8.28 -2.23
N GLY A 26 -12.71 8.17 -0.91
CA GLY A 26 -13.79 7.88 0.04
C GLY A 26 -14.18 6.40 0.13
N GLN A 27 -13.60 5.53 -0.69
CA GLN A 27 -13.85 4.09 -0.62
C GLN A 27 -12.66 3.34 -0.02
N THR A 28 -12.97 2.21 0.61
CA THR A 28 -11.97 1.28 1.15
C THR A 28 -12.09 -0.08 0.46
N ARG A 29 -10.99 -0.82 0.43
CA ARG A 29 -10.95 -2.22 -0.02
C ARG A 29 -10.13 -3.03 0.97
N SER A 30 -10.48 -4.30 1.11
CA SER A 30 -9.71 -5.23 1.93
C SER A 30 -8.40 -5.60 1.23
N TYR A 31 -7.39 -6.01 2.00
CA TYR A 31 -6.15 -6.55 1.43
C TYR A 31 -6.40 -7.78 0.56
N ARG A 32 -7.38 -8.62 0.91
CA ARG A 32 -7.80 -9.76 0.09
C ARG A 32 -8.36 -9.31 -1.25
N TRP A 33 -9.15 -8.23 -1.30
CA TRP A 33 -9.66 -7.70 -2.55
C TRP A 33 -8.51 -7.27 -3.48
N VAL A 34 -7.52 -6.56 -2.95
CA VAL A 34 -6.32 -6.16 -3.72
C VAL A 34 -5.55 -7.39 -4.20
N ALA A 35 -5.39 -8.40 -3.34
CA ALA A 35 -4.74 -9.67 -3.66
C ALA A 35 -5.46 -10.41 -4.82
N GLN A 36 -6.79 -10.44 -4.81
CA GLN A 36 -7.59 -10.98 -5.91
C GLN A 36 -7.36 -10.25 -7.24
N GLN A 37 -7.19 -8.92 -7.22
CA GLN A 37 -6.84 -8.16 -8.43
C GLN A 37 -5.44 -8.48 -8.98
N LEU A 38 -4.57 -9.05 -8.15
CA LEU A 38 -3.24 -9.53 -8.53
C LEU A 38 -3.24 -11.01 -8.97
N GLY A 39 -4.41 -11.66 -8.98
CA GLY A 39 -4.59 -13.05 -9.41
C GLY A 39 -4.51 -14.09 -8.30
N ASP A 40 -4.23 -13.70 -7.05
CA ASP A 40 -4.14 -14.65 -5.93
C ASP A 40 -4.60 -14.02 -4.62
N ALA A 41 -5.71 -14.53 -4.06
CA ALA A 41 -6.27 -14.08 -2.79
C ALA A 41 -5.37 -14.38 -1.57
N GLY A 42 -4.46 -15.35 -1.68
CA GLY A 42 -3.48 -15.73 -0.66
C GLY A 42 -2.43 -14.66 -0.39
N LEU A 43 -2.24 -13.70 -1.32
CA LEU A 43 -1.28 -12.61 -1.20
C LEU A 43 -1.70 -11.51 -0.20
N ALA A 44 -2.85 -11.64 0.48
CA ALA A 44 -3.39 -10.60 1.37
C ALA A 44 -2.39 -10.10 2.44
N ARG A 45 -1.61 -11.01 3.06
CA ARG A 45 -0.57 -10.62 4.03
C ARG A 45 0.58 -9.85 3.36
N ALA A 46 1.01 -10.29 2.18
CA ALA A 46 2.06 -9.62 1.41
C ALA A 46 1.62 -8.22 0.95
N VAL A 47 0.36 -8.05 0.57
CA VAL A 47 -0.25 -6.75 0.25
C VAL A 47 -0.17 -5.80 1.45
N GLY A 48 -0.54 -6.26 2.65
CA GLY A 48 -0.45 -5.46 3.87
C GLY A 48 0.98 -4.98 4.15
N ASN A 49 1.96 -5.88 4.01
CA ASN A 49 3.37 -5.54 4.16
C ASN A 49 3.85 -4.51 3.11
N ALA A 50 3.43 -4.65 1.85
CA ALA A 50 3.76 -3.71 0.78
C ALA A 50 3.18 -2.32 1.05
N LEU A 51 1.95 -2.24 1.57
CA LEU A 51 1.30 -0.97 1.91
C LEU A 51 1.92 -0.30 3.14
N ASN A 52 2.34 -1.08 4.14
CA ASN A 52 3.08 -0.54 5.30
C ASN A 52 4.41 0.12 4.91
N ARG A 53 5.03 -0.35 3.82
CA ARG A 53 6.30 0.17 3.29
C ARG A 53 6.13 1.22 2.20
N ASN A 54 4.89 1.66 1.94
CA ASN A 54 4.59 2.56 0.84
C ASN A 54 5.23 3.95 1.05
N PRO A 55 6.23 4.34 0.24
CA PRO A 55 6.90 5.64 0.39
C PRO A 55 6.03 6.83 -0.03
N TYR A 56 4.84 6.56 -0.58
CA TYR A 56 3.85 7.56 -0.98
C TYR A 56 2.66 7.63 -0.01
N ALA A 57 2.67 6.85 1.07
CA ALA A 57 1.62 6.94 2.08
C ALA A 57 1.62 8.33 2.74
N PRO A 58 0.44 8.86 3.11
CA PRO A 58 0.38 10.08 3.90
C PRO A 58 1.17 9.87 5.21
N PRO A 59 1.80 10.93 5.74
CA PRO A 59 2.51 10.84 7.00
C PRO A 59 1.55 10.36 8.11
N PRO A 60 2.04 9.61 9.10
CA PRO A 60 1.21 9.19 10.22
C PRO A 60 0.60 10.42 10.88
N LEU A 61 -0.70 10.35 11.17
CA LEU A 61 -1.39 11.40 11.89
C LEU A 61 -0.71 11.55 13.25
N ARG A 62 0.02 12.65 13.44
CA ARG A 62 0.51 13.02 14.76
C ARG A 62 -0.68 13.54 15.54
N LEU A 63 -1.22 12.72 16.43
CA LEU A 63 -2.13 13.19 17.46
C LEU A 63 -1.35 14.24 18.26
N ARG A 64 -1.78 15.51 18.15
CA ARG A 64 -1.29 16.57 19.02
C ARG A 64 -1.93 16.35 20.37
N SER A 65 -1.10 16.09 21.38
CA SER A 65 -1.48 16.13 22.79
C SER A 65 -1.86 17.56 23.20
#